data_AF-A0A8J6G697-F1
#
_entry.id   AF-A0A8J6G697-F1
#
_cell.length_a   1.000
_cell.length_b   1.000
_cell.length_c   1.000
_cell.angle_alpha   90.00
_cell.angle_beta   90.00
_cell.angle_gamma   90.00
#
_symmetry.space_group_name_H-M   'P 1'
#
loop_
_entity.id
_entity.type
_entity.pdbx_description
1 polymer ?
#
loop_
_entity_poly.entity_id
_entity_poly.type
_entity_poly.pdbx_seq_one_letter_code
_entity_poly.pdbx_strand_id
1 'polypeptide(L)'
;MAPSRNGMILKPHFHKDWQQRVDTWFNQPARKIRRWQKRAALPRAPRLDPSGPLKPSAPKKGDSSAEELKLATQLTRPVMPIRDVYKKEKARVIPEEEKNFKAFASLHMARANARLFGIRAKRAKEAAEQGVEKKK
;
A
#
# COMPACT_ATOMS: atom_id res chain seq x y z
N MET A 1 16.69 35.14 -20.75
CA MET A 1 17.28 34.57 -21.97
C MET A 1 16.18 34.49 -23.01
N ALA A 2 16.38 35.08 -24.19
CA ALA A 2 15.44 34.92 -25.28
C ALA A 2 15.51 33.46 -25.78
N PRO A 3 14.36 32.81 -26.05
CA PRO A 3 14.36 31.46 -26.64
C PRO A 3 15.08 31.49 -28.00
N SER A 4 15.90 30.47 -28.27
CA SER A 4 16.61 30.29 -29.53
C SER A 4 16.04 29.12 -30.31
N ARG A 5 15.89 29.28 -31.64
CA ARG A 5 15.31 28.31 -32.59
C ARG A 5 14.07 27.61 -32.01
N ASN A 6 13.95 26.29 -32.16
CA ASN A 6 12.81 25.50 -31.72
C ASN A 6 13.15 24.70 -30.46
N GLY A 7 13.25 25.39 -29.32
CA GLY A 7 13.46 24.79 -28.01
C GLY A 7 12.18 24.77 -27.17
N MET A 8 12.12 23.86 -26.19
CA MET A 8 11.00 23.76 -25.24
C MET A 8 10.88 25.05 -24.40
N ILE A 9 9.68 25.61 -24.31
CA ILE A 9 9.39 26.73 -23.41
C ILE A 9 9.35 26.19 -21.98
N LEU A 10 10.41 26.45 -21.23
CA LEU A 10 10.51 26.04 -19.82
C LEU A 10 9.83 27.07 -18.91
N LYS A 11 9.15 26.58 -17.86
CA LYS A 11 8.65 27.38 -16.73
C LYS A 11 9.47 27.06 -15.47
N PRO A 12 10.73 27.53 -15.37
CA PRO A 12 11.57 27.27 -14.21
C PRO A 12 11.04 28.02 -12.98
N HIS A 13 10.87 27.32 -11.86
CA HIS A 13 10.35 27.92 -10.62
C HIS A 13 11.46 28.55 -9.76
N PHE A 14 12.35 29.32 -10.40
CA PHE A 14 13.48 30.03 -9.77
C PHE A 14 13.27 31.55 -9.69
N HIS A 15 12.01 32.00 -9.64
CA HIS A 15 11.62 33.42 -9.67
C HIS A 15 11.58 34.11 -8.29
N LYS A 16 11.74 33.34 -7.21
CA LYS A 16 11.84 33.85 -5.83
C LYS A 16 13.27 33.69 -5.33
N ASP A 17 13.56 34.19 -4.14
CA ASP A 17 14.84 34.01 -3.45
C ASP A 17 15.05 32.54 -3.02
N TRP A 18 15.28 31.67 -4.00
CA TRP A 18 15.52 30.25 -3.82
C TRP A 18 16.90 29.99 -3.21
N GLN A 19 17.87 30.87 -3.49
CA GLN A 19 19.24 30.78 -2.96
C GLN A 19 19.29 30.83 -1.43
N GLN A 20 18.35 31.53 -0.77
CA GLN A 20 18.24 31.57 0.70
C GLN A 20 17.74 30.25 1.30
N ARG A 21 17.07 29.40 0.52
CA ARG A 21 16.45 28.13 0.96
C ARG A 21 17.02 26.94 0.19
N VAL A 22 18.34 26.91 0.05
CA VAL A 22 19.04 25.77 -0.55
C VAL A 22 19.34 24.73 0.53
N ASP A 23 18.58 23.65 0.53
CA ASP A 23 18.86 22.50 1.38
C ASP A 23 20.04 21.70 0.82
N THR A 24 21.21 21.86 1.44
CA THR A 24 22.40 21.07 1.10
C THR A 24 22.40 19.72 1.82
N TRP A 25 23.04 18.72 1.20
CA TRP A 25 23.06 17.34 1.69
C TRP A 25 24.43 16.91 2.23
N PHE A 26 25.35 17.85 2.50
CA PHE A 26 26.68 17.54 3.08
C PHE A 26 26.61 16.83 4.44
N ASN A 27 25.52 17.05 5.20
CA ASN A 27 25.27 16.41 6.48
C ASN A 27 24.66 14.98 6.35
N GLN A 28 24.40 14.48 5.14
CA GLN A 28 23.80 13.15 4.92
C GLN A 28 24.61 12.00 5.56
N PRO A 29 25.94 11.89 5.41
CA PRO A 29 26.73 10.84 6.07
C PRO A 29 26.65 10.93 7.60
N ALA A 30 26.81 12.14 8.16
CA ALA A 30 26.69 12.37 9.61
C ALA A 30 25.30 11.98 10.14
N ARG A 31 24.22 12.32 9.42
CA ARG A 31 22.86 11.92 9.76
C ARG A 31 22.67 10.39 9.73
N LYS A 32 23.29 9.68 8.77
CA LYS A 32 23.25 8.21 8.70
C LYS A 32 23.95 7.57 9.90
N ILE A 33 25.18 8.01 10.21
CA ILE A 33 25.96 7.52 11.37
C ILE A 33 25.19 7.74 12.67
N ARG A 34 24.69 8.96 12.90
CA ARG A 34 23.89 9.30 14.09
C ARG A 34 22.65 8.42 14.22
N ARG A 35 21.93 8.15 13.12
CA ARG A 35 20.76 7.26 13.14
C ARG A 35 21.14 5.81 13.46
N TRP A 36 22.25 5.32 12.92
CA TRP A 36 22.74 3.98 13.20
C TRP A 36 23.17 3.83 14.66
N GLN A 37 23.97 4.76 15.20
CA GLN A 37 24.35 4.80 16.61
C GLN A 37 23.13 4.86 17.53
N LYS A 38 22.13 5.71 17.21
CA LYS A 38 20.87 5.77 17.98
C LYS A 38 20.10 4.45 17.96
N ARG A 39 20.10 3.73 16.82
CA ARG A 39 19.50 2.38 16.73
C ARG A 39 20.28 1.33 17.52
N ALA A 40 21.60 1.45 17.59
CA ALA A 40 22.45 0.55 18.37
C ALA A 40 22.33 0.80 19.89
N ALA A 41 22.17 2.07 20.29
CA ALA A 41 22.03 2.50 21.68
C ALA A 41 20.61 2.33 22.24
N LEU A 42 19.58 2.27 21.37
CA LEU A 42 18.24 1.85 21.78
C LEU A 42 18.36 0.49 22.47
N PRO A 43 17.84 0.34 23.71
CA PRO A 43 18.02 -0.89 24.45
C PRO A 43 17.47 -2.03 23.61
N ARG A 44 18.38 -2.88 23.12
CA ARG A 44 18.13 -4.30 22.85
C ARG A 44 17.92 -5.02 24.16
N ALA A 45 17.21 -4.40 25.10
CA ALA A 45 16.65 -5.13 26.20
C ALA A 45 15.88 -6.26 25.54
N PRO A 46 16.09 -7.52 25.93
CA PRO A 46 15.06 -8.51 25.68
C PRO A 46 13.80 -7.84 26.24
N ARG A 47 12.90 -7.45 25.34
CA ARG A 47 11.57 -7.02 25.75
C ARG A 47 11.12 -8.22 26.57
N LEU A 48 11.07 -8.06 27.90
CA LEU A 48 10.80 -9.15 28.84
C LEU A 48 9.70 -9.96 28.21
N ASP A 49 10.02 -11.20 27.84
CA ASP A 49 9.07 -12.06 27.18
C ASP A 49 7.81 -12.03 28.07
N PRO A 50 6.64 -11.59 27.58
CA PRO A 50 5.45 -11.56 28.41
C PRO A 50 5.09 -12.95 28.97
N SER A 51 5.70 -14.01 28.42
CA SER A 51 5.61 -15.40 28.85
C SER A 51 6.74 -15.87 29.78
N GLY A 52 7.65 -14.99 30.23
CA GLY A 52 8.67 -15.35 31.21
C GLY A 52 8.16 -15.27 32.66
N PRO A 53 8.58 -16.17 33.56
CA PRO A 53 8.11 -16.15 34.95
C PRO A 53 8.57 -14.89 35.68
N LEU A 54 7.61 -14.17 36.29
CA LEU A 54 7.89 -12.99 37.13
C LEU A 54 8.77 -13.34 38.34
N LYS A 55 8.66 -14.57 38.84
CA LYS A 55 9.52 -15.15 39.87
C LYS A 55 10.17 -16.41 39.30
N PRO A 56 11.51 -16.46 39.12
CA PRO A 56 12.18 -17.63 38.55
C PRO A 56 11.93 -18.93 39.32
N SER A 57 11.66 -18.82 40.63
CA SER A 57 11.40 -19.95 41.53
C SER A 57 9.94 -20.43 41.53
N ALA A 58 9.01 -19.70 40.93
CA ALA A 58 7.58 -20.01 40.96
C ALA A 58 6.93 -19.78 39.59
N PRO A 59 7.26 -20.61 38.58
CA PRO A 59 6.63 -20.54 37.26
C PRO A 59 5.15 -20.87 37.34
N LYS A 60 4.32 -20.09 36.64
CA LYS A 60 2.87 -20.24 36.51
C LYS A 60 2.53 -20.98 35.22
N LYS A 61 1.26 -21.41 35.11
CA LYS A 61 0.71 -22.17 33.95
C LYS A 61 0.87 -21.49 32.58
N GLY A 62 1.16 -20.18 32.53
CA GLY A 62 1.39 -19.43 31.30
C GLY A 62 2.85 -19.06 31.05
N ASP A 63 3.76 -19.49 31.91
CA ASP A 63 5.19 -19.20 31.79
C ASP A 63 5.90 -20.26 30.94
N SER A 64 6.90 -19.84 30.19
CA SER A 64 7.73 -20.70 29.35
C SER A 64 8.58 -21.66 30.19
N SER A 65 8.90 -22.82 29.62
CA SER A 65 9.75 -23.82 30.28
C SER A 65 11.18 -23.32 30.47
N ALA A 66 11.91 -23.89 31.44
CA ALA A 66 13.30 -23.51 31.73
C ALA A 66 14.25 -23.74 30.53
N GLU A 67 13.91 -24.64 29.62
CA GLU A 67 14.67 -24.93 28.41
C GLU A 67 14.43 -23.86 27.33
N GLU A 68 13.19 -23.43 27.14
CA GLU A 68 12.83 -22.35 26.21
C GLU A 68 13.42 -21.01 26.64
N LEU A 69 13.48 -20.73 27.95
CA LEU A 69 14.10 -19.52 28.48
C LEU A 69 15.61 -19.44 28.17
N LYS A 70 16.31 -20.58 28.13
CA LYS A 70 17.73 -20.65 27.76
C LYS A 70 17.96 -20.49 26.25
N LEU A 71 17.01 -20.95 25.45
CA LEU A 71 17.06 -20.87 23.98
C LEU A 71 16.56 -19.52 23.45
N ALA A 72 15.81 -18.77 24.25
CA ALA A 72 15.24 -17.48 23.88
C ALA A 72 16.33 -16.46 23.50
N THR A 73 16.27 -15.97 22.26
CA THR A 73 17.17 -14.94 21.74
C THR A 73 16.37 -13.83 21.07
N GLN A 74 16.86 -12.59 21.14
CA GLN A 74 16.19 -11.46 20.49
C GLN A 74 16.30 -11.56 18.98
N LEU A 75 15.17 -11.60 18.28
CA LEU A 75 15.13 -11.46 16.83
C LEU A 75 15.58 -10.05 16.42
N THR A 76 16.62 -9.97 15.60
CA THR A 76 17.19 -8.71 15.08
C THR A 76 16.38 -8.12 13.92
N ARG A 77 15.50 -8.92 13.32
CA ARG A 77 14.65 -8.58 12.18
C ARG A 77 13.21 -8.33 12.66
N PRO A 78 12.37 -7.67 11.84
CA PRO A 78 10.94 -7.58 12.13
C PRO A 78 10.36 -8.97 12.43
N VAL A 79 9.64 -9.10 13.54
CA VAL A 79 8.97 -10.34 13.92
C VAL A 79 7.90 -10.64 12.88
N MET A 80 7.95 -11.84 12.30
CA MET A 80 7.08 -12.26 11.18
C MET A 80 6.99 -11.22 10.05
N PRO A 81 8.05 -11.09 9.22
CA PRO A 81 8.02 -10.16 8.09
C PRO A 81 6.84 -10.46 7.16
N ILE A 82 6.06 -9.42 6.83
CA ILE A 82 5.01 -9.52 5.83
C ILE A 82 5.67 -9.86 4.49
N ARG A 83 5.17 -10.92 3.85
CA ARG A 83 5.63 -11.38 2.54
C ARG A 83 4.45 -11.33 1.58
N ASP A 84 4.69 -10.77 0.41
CA ASP A 84 3.74 -10.85 -0.70
C ASP A 84 3.79 -12.26 -1.29
N VAL A 85 2.86 -13.11 -0.83
CA VAL A 85 2.74 -14.50 -1.31
C VAL A 85 1.70 -14.57 -2.41
N TYR A 86 2.15 -14.95 -3.61
CA TYR A 86 1.28 -15.20 -4.75
C TYR A 86 0.98 -16.71 -4.84
N LYS A 87 -0.30 -17.06 -4.97
CA LYS A 87 -0.69 -18.44 -5.25
C LYS A 87 -0.36 -18.75 -6.70
N LYS A 88 0.52 -19.73 -6.94
CA LYS A 88 0.82 -20.20 -8.29
C LYS A 88 -0.32 -21.11 -8.75
N GLU A 89 -1.11 -20.64 -9.71
CA GLU A 89 -2.14 -21.45 -10.34
C GLU A 89 -1.50 -22.51 -11.24
N LYS A 90 -2.05 -23.72 -11.22
CA LYS A 90 -1.60 -24.80 -12.12
C LYS A 90 -2.13 -24.52 -13.52
N ALA A 91 -1.37 -24.90 -14.54
CA ALA A 91 -1.85 -24.86 -15.92
C ALA A 91 -3.11 -25.72 -16.05
N ARG A 92 -4.15 -25.18 -16.70
CA ARG A 92 -5.40 -25.86 -16.99
C ARG A 92 -5.72 -25.69 -18.47
N VAL A 93 -6.48 -26.64 -19.01
CA VAL A 93 -7.03 -26.52 -20.37
C VAL A 93 -8.09 -25.43 -20.35
N ILE A 94 -8.01 -24.50 -21.29
CA ILE A 94 -8.94 -23.37 -21.40
C ILE A 94 -10.31 -23.89 -21.89
N PRO A 95 -11.40 -23.71 -21.11
CA PRO A 95 -12.75 -24.10 -21.53
C PRO A 95 -13.24 -23.24 -22.70
N GLU A 96 -14.24 -23.73 -23.44
CA GLU A 96 -14.79 -23.01 -24.59
C GLU A 96 -15.43 -21.66 -24.22
N GLU A 97 -15.99 -21.55 -23.01
CA GLU A 97 -16.58 -20.31 -22.50
C GLU A 97 -15.53 -19.19 -22.35
N GLU A 98 -14.35 -19.51 -21.83
CA GLU A 98 -13.25 -18.54 -21.69
C GLU A 98 -12.67 -18.12 -23.05
N LYS A 99 -12.67 -19.02 -24.03
CA LYS A 99 -12.25 -18.69 -25.41
C LYS A 99 -13.24 -17.76 -26.09
N ASN A 100 -14.53 -17.95 -25.82
CA ASN A 100 -15.61 -17.16 -26.41
C ASN A 100 -15.86 -15.84 -25.66
N PHE A 101 -15.25 -15.65 -24.49
CA PHE A 101 -15.40 -14.44 -23.69
C PHE A 101 -14.75 -13.22 -24.37
N LYS A 102 -15.58 -12.27 -24.80
CA LYS A 102 -15.14 -11.03 -25.43
C LYS A 102 -14.70 -9.99 -24.38
N ALA A 103 -13.49 -10.16 -23.84
CA ALA A 103 -12.96 -9.30 -22.78
C ALA A 103 -13.01 -7.80 -23.12
N PHE A 104 -12.56 -7.41 -24.32
CA PHE A 104 -12.57 -6.01 -24.75
C PHE A 104 -13.99 -5.40 -24.78
N ALA A 105 -14.94 -6.11 -25.40
CA ALA A 105 -16.33 -5.66 -25.47
C ALA A 105 -16.94 -5.54 -24.06
N SER A 106 -16.65 -6.48 -23.16
CA SER A 106 -17.13 -6.45 -21.77
C SER A 106 -16.66 -5.21 -21.01
N LEU A 107 -15.38 -4.82 -21.16
CA LEU A 107 -14.82 -3.63 -20.53
C LEU A 107 -15.45 -2.34 -21.07
N HIS A 108 -15.66 -2.27 -22.38
CA HIS A 108 -16.30 -1.11 -23.01
C HIS A 108 -17.77 -0.97 -22.59
N MET A 109 -18.52 -2.07 -22.57
CA MET A 109 -19.92 -2.08 -22.12
C MET A 109 -20.03 -1.75 -20.62
N ALA A 110 -19.12 -2.25 -19.78
CA ALA A 110 -19.08 -1.90 -18.36
C ALA A 110 -18.85 -0.39 -18.15
N ARG A 111 -17.92 0.22 -18.88
CA ARG A 111 -17.69 1.68 -18.87
C ARG A 111 -18.92 2.46 -19.33
N ALA A 112 -19.57 2.02 -20.41
CA ALA A 112 -20.77 2.67 -20.93
C ALA A 112 -21.95 2.57 -19.94
N ASN A 113 -22.13 1.41 -19.31
CA ASN A 113 -23.16 1.19 -18.29
C ASN A 113 -22.92 2.06 -17.07
N ALA A 114 -21.67 2.15 -16.57
CA ALA A 114 -21.30 3.03 -15.46
C ALA A 114 -21.57 4.51 -15.79
N ARG A 115 -21.23 4.96 -17.01
CA ARG A 115 -21.48 6.34 -17.46
C ARG A 115 -22.96 6.66 -17.63
N LEU A 116 -23.74 5.73 -18.18
CA LEU A 116 -25.13 5.98 -18.60
C LEU A 116 -26.18 5.54 -17.58
N PHE A 117 -25.76 5.00 -16.42
CA PHE A 117 -26.69 4.50 -15.40
C PHE A 117 -27.73 5.55 -14.99
N GLY A 118 -27.28 6.74 -14.59
CA GLY A 118 -28.17 7.81 -14.13
C GLY A 118 -29.12 8.30 -15.24
N ILE A 119 -28.61 8.48 -16.46
CA ILE A 119 -29.42 8.91 -17.61
C ILE A 119 -30.48 7.87 -17.95
N ARG A 120 -30.11 6.59 -17.97
CA ARG A 120 -31.05 5.49 -18.24
C ARG A 120 -32.10 5.37 -17.13
N ALA A 121 -31.71 5.49 -15.86
CA ALA A 121 -32.64 5.48 -14.74
C ALA A 121 -33.61 6.68 -14.77
N LYS A 122 -33.11 7.88 -15.09
CA LYS A 122 -33.95 9.08 -15.26
C LYS A 122 -34.96 8.90 -16.41
N ARG A 123 -34.48 8.48 -17.59
CA ARG A 123 -35.35 8.23 -18.75
C ARG A 123 -36.39 7.14 -18.49
N ALA A 124 -36.02 6.09 -17.76
CA ALA A 124 -36.95 5.03 -17.38
C ALA A 124 -38.05 5.54 -16.43
N LYS A 125 -37.71 6.42 -15.47
CA LYS A 125 -38.70 7.07 -14.60
C LYS A 125 -39.63 7.99 -15.37
N GLU A 126 -39.09 8.88 -16.20
CA GLU A 126 -39.88 9.81 -17.04
C GLU A 126 -40.82 9.04 -18.00
N ALA A 127 -40.35 7.95 -18.61
CA ALA A 127 -41.18 7.11 -19.47
C ALA A 127 -42.31 6.40 -18.71
N ALA A 128 -42.06 5.98 -17.46
CA ALA A 128 -43.07 5.38 -16.60
C ALA A 128 -44.14 6.41 -16.18
N GLU A 129 -43.72 7.64 -15.83
CA GLU A 129 -44.64 8.74 -15.48
C GLU A 129 -45.54 9.13 -16.67
N GLN A 130 -44.97 9.30 -17.86
CA GLN A 130 -45.74 9.54 -19.09
C GLN A 130 -46.69 8.38 -19.45
N GLY A 131 -46.27 7.14 -19.19
CA GLY A 131 -47.11 5.96 -19.40
C GLY A 131 -48.30 5.88 -18.44
N VAL A 132 -48.17 6.43 -17.23
CA VAL A 132 -49.27 6.56 -16.26
C VAL A 132 -50.20 7.71 -16.64
N GLU A 133 -49.65 8.84 -17.08
CA GLU A 133 -50.43 10.00 -17.53
C GLU A 133 -51.28 9.68 -18.77
N LYS A 134 -50.75 8.94 -19.75
CA LYS A 134 -51.51 8.46 -20.92
C LYS A 134 -52.60 7.43 -20.61
N LYS A 135 -52.58 6.84 -19.42
CA LYS A 135 -53.59 5.88 -18.95
C LYS A 135 -54.65 6.51 -18.06
N LYS A 136 -54.44 7.74 -17.60
CA LYS A 136 -55.49 8.57 -16.98
C LYS A 136 -56.30 9.26 -18.06
#